data_AF-A0A7Z7BIC3-F1
#
_entry.id   AF-A0A7Z7BIC3-F1
#
_cell.length_a   1.000
_cell.length_b   1.000
_cell.length_c   1.000
_cell.angle_alpha   90.00
_cell.angle_beta   90.00
_cell.angle_gamma   90.00
#
_symmetry.space_group_name_H-M   'P 1'
#
loop_
_entity.id
_entity.type
_entity.pdbx_description
1 polymer ?
#
loop_
_entity_poly.entity_id
_entity_poly.type
_entity_poly.pdbx_seq_one_letter_code
_entity_poly.pdbx_strand_id
1 'polypeptide(L)'
;MVAEAAMAGGVPRLVFTSTTALYGHAVSSGSCTFIDEDTPPQPKSIYHRTKLEAEHLLEEMAGPHLAVRVLRMSRSFPEPADVMAAYRQHRGVDIRDVADAHVLALGNAGEDFQRYIISASIPLFADDRDVLAKDAPSVLRQRTPGLADAFAQEGWALPTTIDRVYSPARAVDGLGWTSRFGFEEVLAQLARRSLEVLPAGANISRKSE
;
A
#
# COMPACT_ATOMS: atom_id res chain seq x y z
N MET A 1 -13.93 2.83 -23.76
CA MET A 1 -13.34 2.57 -22.42
C MET A 1 -14.38 1.96 -21.49
N VAL A 2 -13.96 1.23 -20.44
CA VAL A 2 -14.90 0.65 -19.44
C VAL A 2 -15.75 1.74 -18.78
N ALA A 3 -15.18 2.91 -18.48
CA ALA A 3 -15.90 4.04 -17.89
C ALA A 3 -16.99 4.60 -18.81
N GLU A 4 -16.74 4.72 -20.11
CA GLU A 4 -17.75 5.18 -21.08
C GLU A 4 -18.91 4.19 -21.18
N ALA A 5 -18.60 2.88 -21.20
CA ALA A 5 -19.61 1.83 -21.18
C ALA A 5 -20.43 1.84 -19.87
N ALA A 6 -19.77 2.11 -18.74
CA ALA A 6 -20.42 2.26 -17.44
C ALA A 6 -21.42 3.44 -17.46
N MET A 7 -21.00 4.60 -17.95
CA MET A 7 -21.88 5.77 -18.09
C MET A 7 -23.06 5.50 -19.03
N ALA A 8 -22.80 4.91 -20.21
CA ALA A 8 -23.86 4.56 -21.16
C ALA A 8 -24.85 3.53 -20.60
N GLY A 9 -24.39 2.65 -19.71
CA GLY A 9 -25.21 1.69 -18.99
C GLY A 9 -25.87 2.23 -17.71
N GLY A 10 -25.68 3.51 -17.37
CA GLY A 10 -26.23 4.11 -16.15
C GLY A 10 -25.61 3.58 -14.86
N VAL A 11 -24.39 3.02 -14.92
CA VAL A 11 -23.64 2.58 -13.74
C VAL A 11 -23.18 3.82 -12.96
N PRO A 12 -23.61 4.01 -11.70
CA PRO A 12 -23.38 5.26 -10.98
C PRO A 12 -21.97 5.37 -10.40
N ARG A 13 -21.20 4.28 -10.37
CA ARG A 13 -19.93 4.22 -9.66
C ARG A 13 -18.92 3.27 -10.30
N LEU A 14 -17.68 3.72 -10.39
CA LEU A 14 -16.54 2.93 -10.85
C LEU A 14 -15.42 2.98 -9.81
N VAL A 15 -14.94 1.80 -9.40
CA VAL A 15 -13.75 1.66 -8.53
C VAL A 15 -12.59 1.16 -9.38
N PHE A 16 -11.51 1.92 -9.41
CA PHE A 16 -10.31 1.62 -10.19
C PHE A 16 -9.14 1.27 -9.27
N THR A 17 -8.63 0.05 -9.41
CA THR A 17 -7.40 -0.38 -8.73
C THR A 17 -6.19 0.21 -9.44
N SER A 18 -5.54 1.16 -8.79
CA SER A 18 -4.23 1.70 -9.16
C SER A 18 -3.13 1.09 -8.30
N THR A 19 -1.96 1.72 -8.20
CA THR A 19 -0.81 1.20 -7.49
C THR A 19 0.01 2.29 -6.81
N THR A 20 0.64 2.00 -5.69
CA THR A 20 1.65 2.90 -5.09
C THR A 20 3.00 2.87 -5.82
N ALA A 21 3.20 1.96 -6.78
CA ALA A 21 4.41 1.95 -7.61
C ALA A 21 4.54 3.20 -8.53
N LEU A 22 3.48 4.01 -8.62
CA LEU A 22 3.48 5.31 -9.27
C LEU A 22 4.49 6.29 -8.66
N TYR A 23 4.83 6.14 -7.38
CA TYR A 23 5.74 7.05 -6.65
C TYR A 23 7.22 6.67 -6.78
N GLY A 24 7.58 5.81 -7.73
CA GLY A 24 8.91 5.20 -7.83
C GLY A 24 10.09 6.18 -7.71
N HIS A 25 10.09 7.28 -8.48
CA HIS A 25 11.12 8.33 -8.44
C HIS A 25 10.91 9.40 -7.37
N ALA A 26 9.74 9.44 -6.72
CA ALA A 26 9.49 10.35 -5.60
C ALA A 26 10.25 9.94 -4.31
N VAL A 27 10.87 8.76 -4.31
CA VAL A 27 11.67 8.28 -3.19
C VAL A 27 13.15 8.46 -3.47
N SER A 28 13.76 9.29 -2.63
CA SER A 28 15.17 9.64 -2.69
C SER A 28 16.01 8.66 -1.87
N SER A 29 17.18 8.31 -2.40
CA SER A 29 18.15 7.51 -1.65
C SER A 29 18.64 8.27 -0.41
N GLY A 30 18.77 7.57 0.72
CA GLY A 30 19.27 8.15 1.97
C GLY A 30 18.25 8.94 2.78
N SER A 31 16.97 8.98 2.37
CA SER A 31 15.88 9.56 3.13
C SER A 31 14.69 8.60 3.22
N CYS A 32 13.87 8.73 4.26
CA CYS A 32 12.59 8.04 4.34
C CYS A 32 11.48 8.99 3.90
N THR A 33 10.90 8.76 2.72
CA THR A 33 9.79 9.59 2.22
C THR A 33 8.45 9.05 2.74
N PHE A 34 7.68 9.89 3.42
CA PHE A 34 6.28 9.58 3.73
C PHE A 34 5.43 10.06 2.58
N ILE A 35 4.65 9.14 2.02
CA ILE A 35 3.90 9.34 0.79
C ILE A 35 2.41 9.25 1.10
N ASP A 36 1.69 10.28 0.72
CA ASP A 36 0.24 10.40 0.71
C ASP A 36 -0.26 10.62 -0.73
N GLU A 37 -1.56 10.85 -0.88
CA GLU A 37 -2.17 11.10 -2.19
C GLU A 37 -1.78 12.45 -2.82
N ASP A 38 -1.31 13.42 -2.01
CA ASP A 38 -0.89 14.75 -2.47
C ASP A 38 0.57 14.77 -2.95
N THR A 39 1.34 13.74 -2.58
CA THR A 39 2.68 13.50 -3.11
C THR A 39 2.61 13.34 -4.64
N PRO A 40 3.38 14.12 -5.44
CA PRO A 40 3.37 13.98 -6.89
C PRO A 40 3.91 12.61 -7.34
N PRO A 41 3.14 11.82 -8.11
CA PRO A 41 3.63 10.56 -8.66
C PRO A 41 4.78 10.78 -9.64
N GLN A 42 5.79 9.90 -9.60
CA GLN A 42 6.90 9.90 -10.55
C GLN A 42 7.17 8.47 -11.06
N PRO A 43 6.40 8.02 -12.08
CA PRO A 43 6.44 6.65 -12.60
C PRO A 43 7.80 6.20 -13.17
N LYS A 44 8.25 5.00 -12.79
CA LYS A 44 9.49 4.36 -13.31
C LYS A 44 9.32 3.45 -14.52
N SER A 45 8.10 3.03 -14.85
CA SER A 45 7.83 2.05 -15.90
C SER A 45 6.68 2.47 -16.79
N ILE A 46 6.57 1.85 -17.98
CA ILE A 46 5.42 2.03 -18.87
C ILE A 46 4.13 1.66 -18.14
N TYR A 47 4.13 0.56 -17.39
CA TYR A 47 2.98 0.13 -16.58
C TYR A 47 2.55 1.18 -15.55
N HIS A 48 3.51 1.82 -14.87
CA HIS A 48 3.21 2.89 -13.92
C HIS A 48 2.62 4.10 -14.64
N ARG A 49 3.17 4.49 -15.79
CA ARG A 49 2.61 5.60 -16.58
C ARG A 49 1.19 5.30 -17.06
N THR A 50 0.90 4.09 -17.56
CA THR A 50 -0.45 3.75 -18.02
C THR A 50 -1.47 3.75 -16.88
N LYS A 51 -1.07 3.36 -15.66
CA LYS A 51 -1.92 3.49 -14.48
C LYS A 51 -2.18 4.95 -14.12
N LEU A 52 -1.17 5.82 -14.18
CA LEU A 52 -1.33 7.25 -13.89
C LEU A 52 -2.23 7.95 -14.92
N GLU A 53 -2.02 7.70 -16.22
CA GLU A 53 -2.89 8.27 -17.27
C GLU A 53 -4.34 7.78 -17.14
N ALA A 54 -4.55 6.52 -16.75
CA ALA A 54 -5.88 6.01 -16.45
C ALA A 54 -6.54 6.75 -15.27
N GLU A 55 -5.77 7.12 -14.23
CA GLU A 55 -6.32 7.94 -13.14
C GLU A 55 -6.74 9.32 -13.62
N HIS A 56 -5.94 10.00 -14.45
CA HIS A 56 -6.27 11.32 -14.98
C HIS A 56 -7.53 11.29 -15.85
N LEU A 57 -7.62 10.33 -16.77
CA LEU A 57 -8.81 10.17 -17.61
C LEU A 57 -10.07 9.89 -16.76
N LEU A 58 -9.94 9.05 -15.73
CA LEU A 58 -11.07 8.76 -14.84
C LEU A 58 -11.45 9.96 -13.96
N GLU A 59 -10.49 10.79 -13.57
CA GLU A 59 -10.73 12.04 -12.84
C GLU A 59 -11.50 13.04 -13.72
N GLU A 60 -11.14 13.18 -14.99
CA GLU A 60 -11.86 14.02 -15.96
C GLU A 60 -13.29 13.51 -16.24
N MET A 61 -13.51 12.19 -16.17
CA MET A 61 -14.82 11.58 -16.40
C MET A 61 -15.72 11.56 -15.17
N ALA A 62 -15.18 11.85 -13.98
CA ALA A 62 -15.95 11.83 -12.75
C ALA A 62 -16.94 13.00 -12.70
N GLY A 63 -18.13 12.75 -12.18
CA GLY A 63 -19.15 13.77 -12.02
C GLY A 63 -20.48 13.19 -11.52
N PRO A 64 -21.58 13.96 -11.57
CA PRO A 64 -22.86 13.57 -10.98
C PRO A 64 -23.46 12.27 -11.53
N HIS A 65 -23.03 11.85 -12.72
CA HIS A 65 -23.48 10.64 -13.40
C HIS A 65 -22.52 9.45 -13.26
N LEU A 66 -21.31 9.67 -12.73
CA LEU A 66 -20.32 8.64 -12.48
C LEU A 66 -19.37 9.05 -11.35
N ALA A 67 -19.60 8.50 -10.16
CA ALA A 67 -18.64 8.60 -9.08
C ALA A 67 -17.45 7.67 -9.36
N VAL A 68 -16.23 8.19 -9.23
CA VAL A 68 -14.99 7.44 -9.44
C VAL A 68 -14.23 7.35 -8.12
N ARG A 69 -13.75 6.14 -7.81
CA ARG A 69 -12.85 5.88 -6.68
C ARG A 69 -11.57 5.24 -7.19
N VAL A 70 -10.44 5.87 -6.94
CA VAL A 70 -9.12 5.34 -7.27
C VAL A 70 -8.46 4.78 -6.02
N LEU A 71 -8.08 3.51 -6.05
CA LEU A 71 -7.39 2.84 -4.95
C LEU A 71 -5.95 2.54 -5.35
N ARG A 72 -5.00 3.39 -4.92
CA ARG A 72 -3.55 3.15 -5.07
C ARG A 72 -3.11 2.13 -4.03
N MET A 73 -3.24 0.85 -4.36
CA MET A 73 -2.87 -0.23 -3.43
C MET A 73 -1.35 -0.45 -3.37
N SER A 74 -0.88 -0.79 -2.16
CA SER A 74 0.49 -1.21 -1.90
C SER A 74 0.74 -2.67 -2.31
N ARG A 75 1.98 -3.14 -2.17
CA ARG A 75 2.34 -4.53 -2.49
C ARG A 75 1.52 -5.53 -1.66
N SER A 76 0.89 -6.46 -2.35
CA SER A 76 0.02 -7.50 -1.75
C SER A 76 0.26 -8.89 -2.34
N PHE A 77 1.34 -9.09 -3.08
CA PHE A 77 1.69 -10.37 -3.68
C PHE A 77 2.60 -11.22 -2.78
N PRO A 78 2.73 -12.54 -3.03
CA PRO A 78 3.54 -13.42 -2.21
C PRO A 78 5.02 -13.03 -2.16
N GLU A 79 5.56 -12.98 -0.95
CA GLU A 79 6.94 -12.58 -0.63
C GLU A 79 7.49 -13.53 0.46
N PRO A 80 8.82 -13.65 0.61
CA PRO A 80 9.43 -14.31 1.76
C PRO A 80 8.90 -13.73 3.08
N ALA A 81 8.61 -14.58 4.06
CA ALA A 81 7.94 -14.16 5.30
C ALA A 81 8.63 -13.01 6.05
N ASP A 82 9.97 -13.04 6.11
CA ASP A 82 10.79 -11.98 6.72
C ASP A 82 10.63 -10.64 5.99
N VAL A 83 10.58 -10.67 4.66
CA VAL A 83 10.36 -9.48 3.83
C VAL A 83 8.92 -8.98 3.96
N MET A 84 7.96 -9.88 3.89
CA MET A 84 6.53 -9.55 3.89
C MET A 84 6.09 -8.97 5.24
N ALA A 85 6.57 -9.55 6.34
CA ALA A 85 6.32 -9.05 7.69
C ALA A 85 6.88 -7.63 7.89
N ALA A 86 8.08 -7.34 7.37
CA ALA A 86 8.63 -6.00 7.36
C ALA A 86 7.82 -5.05 6.46
N TYR A 87 7.41 -5.48 5.27
CA TYR A 87 6.64 -4.64 4.36
C TYR A 87 5.28 -4.22 4.92
N ARG A 88 4.64 -5.05 5.76
CA ARG A 88 3.42 -4.67 6.51
C ARG A 88 3.60 -3.45 7.41
N GLN A 89 4.83 -3.00 7.65
CA GLN A 89 5.11 -1.80 8.43
C GLN A 89 5.09 -0.50 7.62
N HIS A 90 5.33 -0.56 6.30
CA HIS A 90 5.65 0.67 5.57
C HIS A 90 5.29 0.67 4.08
N ARG A 91 5.16 -0.49 3.42
CA ARG A 91 4.95 -0.53 1.96
C ARG A 91 4.15 -1.70 1.42
N GLY A 92 3.51 -2.47 2.29
CA GLY A 92 2.73 -3.65 1.93
C GLY A 92 1.34 -3.61 2.57
N VAL A 93 0.42 -4.37 1.99
CA VAL A 93 -0.95 -4.53 2.49
C VAL A 93 -1.47 -5.94 2.19
N ASP A 94 -2.34 -6.47 3.04
CA ASP A 94 -2.98 -7.77 2.79
C ASP A 94 -4.02 -7.64 1.68
N ILE A 95 -4.07 -8.63 0.79
CA ILE A 95 -5.02 -8.61 -0.34
C ILE A 95 -6.48 -8.60 0.14
N ARG A 96 -6.78 -9.19 1.31
CA ARG A 96 -8.11 -9.13 1.91
C ARG A 96 -8.44 -7.72 2.38
N ASP A 97 -7.47 -7.00 2.94
CA ASP A 97 -7.66 -5.58 3.31
C ASP A 97 -7.86 -4.71 2.06
N VAL A 98 -7.19 -5.03 0.94
CA VAL A 98 -7.45 -4.39 -0.35
C VAL A 98 -8.86 -4.67 -0.83
N ALA A 99 -9.34 -5.91 -0.73
CA ALA A 99 -10.71 -6.26 -1.10
C ALA A 99 -11.73 -5.50 -0.24
N ASP A 100 -11.50 -5.41 1.08
CA ASP A 100 -12.33 -4.65 2.00
C ASP A 100 -12.37 -3.15 1.61
N ALA A 101 -11.23 -2.56 1.19
CA ALA A 101 -11.19 -1.19 0.68
C ALA A 101 -12.05 -1.00 -0.58
N HIS A 102 -12.07 -1.98 -1.49
CA HIS A 102 -12.93 -1.92 -2.69
C HIS A 102 -14.40 -1.94 -2.31
N VAL A 103 -14.80 -2.79 -1.36
CA VAL A 103 -16.17 -2.86 -0.87
C VAL A 103 -16.60 -1.54 -0.23
N LEU A 104 -15.76 -0.95 0.62
CA LEU A 104 -16.06 0.35 1.25
C LEU A 104 -16.16 1.48 0.21
N ALA A 105 -15.28 1.48 -0.79
CA ALA A 105 -15.32 2.45 -1.89
C ALA A 105 -16.60 2.36 -2.73
N LEU A 106 -17.32 1.23 -2.74
CA LEU A 106 -18.62 1.14 -3.41
C LEU A 106 -19.71 1.93 -2.68
N GLY A 107 -19.59 2.19 -1.37
CA GLY A 107 -20.63 2.81 -0.55
C GLY A 107 -20.29 4.18 0.03
N ASN A 108 -19.04 4.65 -0.06
CA ASN A 108 -18.64 5.88 0.62
C ASN A 108 -19.25 7.16 0.01
N ALA A 109 -19.41 8.17 0.86
CA ALA A 109 -19.89 9.51 0.50
C ALA A 109 -18.74 10.45 0.14
N GLY A 110 -19.06 11.70 -0.19
CA GLY A 110 -18.08 12.75 -0.56
C GLY A 110 -18.08 13.03 -2.06
N GLU A 111 -17.02 13.68 -2.52
CA GLU A 111 -16.87 14.14 -3.91
C GLU A 111 -17.02 13.02 -4.95
N ASP A 112 -17.34 13.43 -6.18
CA ASP A 112 -17.53 12.51 -7.31
C ASP A 112 -16.23 11.78 -7.65
N PHE A 113 -15.08 12.46 -7.59
CA PHE A 113 -13.76 11.85 -7.67
C PHE A 113 -13.10 11.77 -6.30
N GLN A 114 -12.66 10.57 -5.91
CA GLN A 114 -11.86 10.39 -4.70
C GLN A 114 -10.75 9.37 -4.94
N ARG A 115 -9.62 9.58 -4.27
CA ARG A 115 -8.39 8.79 -4.43
C ARG A 115 -7.86 8.43 -3.05
N TYR A 116 -7.43 7.18 -2.90
CA TYR A 116 -6.93 6.65 -1.63
C TYR A 116 -5.71 5.75 -1.82
N ILE A 117 -4.73 5.89 -0.95
CA ILE A 117 -3.65 4.93 -0.74
C ILE A 117 -4.17 3.84 0.19
N ILE A 118 -4.07 2.60 -0.28
CA ILE A 118 -4.44 1.42 0.49
C ILE A 118 -3.14 0.70 0.87
N SER A 119 -2.71 0.92 2.12
CA SER A 119 -1.47 0.37 2.70
C SER A 119 -1.73 -0.08 4.13
N ALA A 120 -1.02 -1.11 4.61
CA ALA A 120 -1.05 -1.42 6.03
C ALA A 120 -0.57 -0.21 6.84
N SER A 121 -1.24 0.06 7.95
CA SER A 121 -0.96 1.21 8.81
C SER A 121 -0.45 0.75 10.16
N ILE A 122 0.66 1.34 10.58
CA ILE A 122 1.24 1.22 11.90
C ILE A 122 1.69 2.63 12.28
N PRO A 123 1.67 3.03 13.57
CA PRO A 123 1.97 4.41 13.98
C PRO A 123 3.47 4.76 13.84
N LEU A 124 3.97 4.77 12.60
CA LEU A 124 5.19 5.47 12.21
C LEU A 124 4.83 6.94 11.97
N PHE A 125 5.61 7.84 12.57
CA PHE A 125 5.36 9.28 12.46
C PHE A 125 6.36 9.94 11.52
N ALA A 126 5.99 11.10 10.98
CA ALA A 126 6.90 11.90 10.16
C ALA A 126 8.21 12.24 10.89
N ASP A 127 8.19 12.34 12.22
CA ASP A 127 9.39 12.58 13.04
C ASP A 127 10.37 11.40 13.02
N ASP A 128 9.91 10.19 12.67
CA ASP A 128 10.76 9.01 12.59
C ASP A 128 11.56 8.95 11.27
N ARG A 129 11.30 9.85 10.29
CA ARG A 129 11.86 9.81 8.92
C ARG A 129 13.38 9.67 8.87
N ASP A 130 14.09 10.54 9.57
CA ASP A 130 15.56 10.58 9.51
C ASP A 130 16.20 9.33 10.15
N VAL A 131 15.54 8.79 11.18
CA VAL A 131 16.00 7.58 11.87
C VAL A 131 15.68 6.36 11.02
N LEU A 132 14.48 6.26 10.42
CA LEU A 132 14.10 5.17 9.51
C LEU A 132 15.09 5.02 8.33
N ALA A 133 15.64 6.12 7.82
CA ALA A 133 16.59 6.09 6.71
C ALA A 133 17.99 5.56 7.09
N LYS A 134 18.33 5.53 8.39
CA LYS A 134 19.70 5.24 8.88
C LYS A 134 19.76 4.05 9.84
N ASP A 135 18.73 3.89 10.65
CA ASP A 135 18.57 2.90 11.71
C ASP A 135 17.07 2.57 11.88
N ALA A 136 16.50 1.92 10.86
CA ALA A 136 15.14 1.40 10.95
C ALA A 136 14.93 0.43 12.14
N PRO A 137 15.91 -0.39 12.56
CA PRO A 137 15.74 -1.28 13.70
C PRO A 137 15.42 -0.58 15.03
N SER A 138 15.97 0.60 15.32
CA SER A 138 15.62 1.32 16.56
C SER A 138 14.17 1.79 16.56
N VAL A 139 13.71 2.36 15.44
CA VAL A 139 12.31 2.79 15.28
C VAL A 139 11.37 1.59 15.36
N LEU A 140 11.67 0.48 14.66
CA LEU A 140 10.83 -0.72 14.68
C LEU A 140 10.73 -1.33 16.07
N ARG A 141 11.83 -1.38 16.84
CA ARG A 141 11.79 -1.85 18.24
C ARG A 141 10.94 -0.95 19.14
N GLN A 142 10.94 0.36 18.89
CA GLN A 142 10.17 1.31 19.69
C GLN A 142 8.68 1.32 19.32
N ARG A 143 8.36 1.30 18.02
CA ARG A 143 7.00 1.47 17.50
C ARG A 143 6.25 0.15 17.33
N THR A 144 6.96 -0.93 17.00
CA THR A 144 6.39 -2.27 16.79
C THR A 144 7.23 -3.35 17.47
N PRO A 145 7.35 -3.34 18.81
CA PRO A 145 8.19 -4.29 19.54
C PRO A 145 7.85 -5.75 19.23
N GLY A 146 6.57 -6.08 19.04
CA GLY A 146 6.14 -7.44 18.68
C GLY A 146 6.71 -7.94 17.35
N LEU A 147 6.96 -7.05 16.37
CA LEU A 147 7.66 -7.42 15.13
C LEU A 147 9.12 -7.75 15.43
N ALA A 148 9.79 -6.90 16.21
CA ALA A 148 11.19 -7.10 16.55
C ALA A 148 11.41 -8.41 17.34
N ASP A 149 10.50 -8.72 18.27
CA ASP A 149 10.51 -9.96 19.03
C ASP A 149 10.29 -11.18 18.12
N ALA A 150 9.31 -11.10 17.20
CA ALA A 150 9.06 -12.17 16.24
C ALA A 150 10.28 -12.42 15.33
N PHE A 151 10.93 -11.36 14.85
CA PHE A 151 12.15 -11.49 14.05
C PHE A 151 13.28 -12.16 14.86
N ALA A 152 13.46 -11.78 16.13
CA ALA A 152 14.45 -12.40 16.99
C ALA A 152 14.15 -13.89 17.25
N GLN A 153 12.88 -14.24 17.48
CA GLN A 153 12.45 -15.63 17.70
C GLN A 153 12.65 -16.52 16.47
N GLU A 154 12.37 -15.99 15.28
CA GLU A 154 12.55 -16.70 14.01
C GLU A 154 14.00 -16.65 13.49
N GLY A 155 14.91 -15.93 14.17
CA GLY A 155 16.30 -15.74 13.75
C GLY A 155 16.47 -14.86 12.51
N TRP A 156 15.48 -14.00 12.21
CA TRP A 156 15.50 -13.06 11.09
C TRP A 156 16.13 -11.72 11.47
N ALA A 157 16.69 -11.03 10.48
CA ALA A 157 17.23 -9.69 10.65
C ALA A 157 16.18 -8.62 10.26
N LEU A 158 16.00 -7.61 11.12
CA LEU A 158 15.20 -6.43 10.77
C LEU A 158 15.85 -5.68 9.60
N PRO A 159 15.06 -4.99 8.76
CA PRO A 159 15.62 -4.13 7.71
C PRO A 159 16.47 -3.05 8.36
N THR A 160 17.67 -2.80 7.81
CA THR A 160 18.60 -1.78 8.33
C THR A 160 18.10 -0.37 8.05
N THR A 161 17.41 -0.17 6.92
CA THR A 161 16.85 1.11 6.51
C THR A 161 15.48 0.93 5.89
N ILE A 162 14.65 1.97 5.98
CA ILE A 162 13.35 2.10 5.33
C ILE A 162 13.36 3.39 4.52
N ASP A 163 13.14 3.26 3.21
CA ASP A 163 13.20 4.38 2.25
C ASP A 163 11.87 5.11 2.09
N ARG A 164 10.76 4.47 2.47
CA ARG A 164 9.42 5.05 2.32
C ARG A 164 8.39 4.45 3.26
N VAL A 165 7.38 5.24 3.55
CA VAL A 165 6.15 4.84 4.25
C VAL A 165 4.95 5.34 3.44
N TYR A 166 4.00 4.47 3.09
CA TYR A 166 2.74 4.86 2.49
C TYR A 166 1.68 5.13 3.56
N SER A 167 1.14 6.35 3.59
CA SER A 167 0.11 6.78 4.54
C SER A 167 -1.29 6.43 4.02
N PRO A 168 -2.10 5.66 4.78
CA PRO A 168 -3.49 5.42 4.45
C PRO A 168 -4.46 6.40 5.14
N ALA A 169 -3.98 7.53 5.67
CA ALA A 169 -4.79 8.45 6.48
C ALA A 169 -6.10 8.87 5.79
N ARG A 170 -6.04 9.19 4.50
CA ARG A 170 -7.24 9.56 3.73
C ARG A 170 -8.22 8.40 3.56
N ALA A 171 -7.75 7.15 3.51
CA ALA A 171 -8.61 5.98 3.48
C ALA A 171 -9.31 5.76 4.82
N VAL A 172 -8.63 6.04 5.94
CA VAL A 172 -9.25 6.05 7.28
C VAL A 172 -10.38 7.07 7.33
N ASP A 173 -10.10 8.31 6.94
CA ASP A 173 -11.07 9.40 7.05
C ASP A 173 -12.22 9.29 6.02
N GLY A 174 -11.90 8.96 4.77
CA GLY A 174 -12.86 9.00 3.67
C GLY A 174 -13.61 7.69 3.41
N LEU A 175 -13.06 6.55 3.82
CA LEU A 175 -13.70 5.24 3.67
C LEU A 175 -14.09 4.60 5.01
N GLY A 176 -13.57 5.09 6.14
CA GLY A 176 -13.60 4.36 7.41
C GLY A 176 -12.76 3.09 7.35
N TRP A 177 -11.78 3.02 6.44
CA TRP A 177 -10.98 1.83 6.20
C TRP A 177 -9.74 1.78 7.09
N THR A 178 -9.45 0.62 7.67
CA THR A 178 -8.19 0.33 8.35
C THR A 178 -7.71 -1.07 7.96
N SER A 179 -6.39 -1.26 7.88
CA SER A 179 -5.81 -2.58 7.64
C SER A 179 -5.99 -3.46 8.87
N ARG A 180 -6.47 -4.69 8.65
CA ARG A 180 -6.76 -5.67 9.70
C ARG A 180 -5.66 -6.71 9.84
N PHE A 181 -4.91 -6.95 8.76
CA PHE A 181 -3.94 -8.05 8.69
C PHE A 181 -2.50 -7.51 8.63
N GLY A 182 -1.91 -7.39 9.83
CA GLY A 182 -0.53 -6.97 10.06
C GLY A 182 0.51 -8.08 9.86
N PHE A 183 1.66 -7.93 10.51
CA PHE A 183 2.76 -8.91 10.43
C PHE A 183 2.42 -10.22 11.15
N GLU A 184 1.56 -10.16 12.16
CA GLU A 184 1.11 -11.31 12.94
C GLU A 184 0.39 -12.33 12.03
N GLU A 185 -0.39 -11.83 11.07
CA GLU A 185 -1.06 -12.67 10.10
C GLU A 185 -0.08 -13.26 9.07
N VAL A 186 1.02 -12.58 8.75
CA VAL A 186 2.10 -13.15 7.92
C VAL A 186 2.71 -14.36 8.63
N LEU A 187 2.99 -14.25 9.94
CA LEU A 187 3.50 -15.35 10.75
C LEU A 187 2.48 -16.50 10.85
N ALA A 188 1.20 -16.17 11.07
CA ALA A 188 0.13 -17.17 11.09
C ALA A 188 -0.01 -17.90 9.74
N GLN A 189 0.13 -17.18 8.62
CA GLN A 189 0.14 -17.73 7.27
C GLN A 189 1.34 -18.63 7.02
N LEU A 190 2.53 -18.25 7.48
CA LEU A 190 3.72 -19.07 7.41
C LEU A 190 3.53 -20.38 8.21
N ALA A 191 3.03 -20.28 9.45
CA ALA A 191 2.80 -21.43 10.32
C ALA A 191 1.83 -22.45 9.71
N ARG A 192 0.76 -21.97 9.05
CA ARG A 192 -0.20 -22.83 8.32
C ARG A 192 0.24 -23.21 6.90
N ARG A 193 1.47 -22.86 6.49
CA ARG A 193 2.06 -23.13 5.17
C ARG A 193 1.20 -22.60 4.01
N SER A 194 0.69 -21.39 4.16
CA SER A 194 -0.03 -20.67 3.11
C SER A 194 0.86 -20.48 1.88
N LEU A 195 0.31 -20.60 0.67
CA LEU A 195 1.03 -20.26 -0.57
C LEU A 195 1.23 -18.75 -0.75
N GLU A 196 0.49 -17.94 0.01
CA GLU A 196 0.56 -16.48 -0.02
C GLU A 196 1.80 -15.92 0.70
N VAL A 197 2.47 -16.73 1.53
CA VAL A 197 3.70 -16.35 2.24
C VAL A 197 4.77 -17.38 1.95
N LEU A 198 5.84 -16.95 1.31
CA LEU A 198 6.94 -17.83 0.95
C LEU A 198 7.84 -18.09 2.18
N PRO A 199 8.55 -19.23 2.24
CA PRO A 199 9.55 -19.46 3.26
C PRO A 199 10.56 -18.30 3.33
N ALA A 200 11.00 -17.96 4.54
CA ALA A 200 12.00 -16.91 4.73
C ALA A 200 13.27 -17.22 3.92
N GLY A 201 13.86 -16.19 3.31
CA GLY A 201 15.03 -16.36 2.44
C GLY A 201 14.76 -17.02 1.08
N ALA A 202 13.50 -17.29 0.72
CA ALA A 202 13.16 -17.79 -0.62
C ALA A 202 13.64 -16.82 -1.70
N ASN A 203 14.30 -17.36 -2.73
CA ASN A 203 14.88 -16.56 -3.79
C ASN A 203 13.81 -16.25 -4.84
N ILE A 204 13.39 -14.99 -4.89
CA ILE A 204 12.41 -14.48 -5.87
C ILE A 204 13.09 -13.53 -6.85
N SER A 205 12.72 -13.58 -8.12
CA SER A 205 13.18 -12.61 -9.12
C SER A 205 12.54 -11.25 -8.82
N ARG A 206 13.28 -10.38 -8.11
CA ARG A 206 12.81 -9.03 -7.78
C ARG A 206 13.01 -8.11 -8.97
N LYS A 207 11.92 -7.62 -9.57
CA LYS A 207 11.98 -6.44 -10.44
C LYS A 207 12.08 -5.20 -9.56
N SER A 208 12.99 -4.28 -9.91
CA SER A 208 13.11 -2.98 -9.25
C SER A 208 11.82 -2.18 -9.42
N GLU A 209 11.36 -1.57 -8.32
CA GLU A 209 10.20 -0.67 -8.29
C GLU A 209 10.57 0.78 -8.62
#